data_AF-A0A534R9T9-F1
#
_entry.id   AF-A0A534R9T9-F1
#
_cell.length_a   1.000
_cell.length_b   1.000
_cell.length_c   1.000
_cell.angle_alpha   90.00
_cell.angle_beta   90.00
_cell.angle_gamma   90.00
#
_symmetry.space_group_name_H-M   'P 1'
#
loop_
_entity.id
_entity.type
_entity.pdbx_description
1 polymer ?
#
loop_
_entity_poly.entity_id
_entity_poly.type
_entity_poly.pdbx_seq_one_letter_code
_entity_poly.pdbx_strand_id
1 'polypeptide(L)'
;MSRIVGDLELARQRAIARNKRFRVNFNASAGSYVLEREEAPSSFVADGATQKLPHGAVLGTVNPGNPIFDTRGMLAANTNVPVTVTGAGTKTVTINVLGRTTIN
;
A
#
# COMPACT_ATOMS: atom_id res chain seq x y z
N MET A 1 -10.27 7.22 -2.06
CA MET A 1 -9.45 6.61 -0.99
C MET A 1 -9.94 5.22 -0.59
N SER A 2 -11.24 4.92 -0.70
CA SER A 2 -11.78 3.56 -0.47
C SER A 2 -11.03 2.45 -1.23
N ARG A 3 -10.61 2.71 -2.47
CA ARG A 3 -9.86 1.72 -3.26
C ARG A 3 -8.48 1.37 -2.68
N ILE A 4 -7.68 2.38 -2.30
CA ILE A 4 -6.35 2.15 -1.71
C ILE A 4 -6.47 1.32 -0.43
N VAL A 5 -7.46 1.65 0.42
CA VAL A 5 -7.72 0.88 1.64
C VAL A 5 -8.10 -0.57 1.32
N GLY A 6 -9.02 -0.78 0.38
CA GLY A 6 -9.41 -2.13 -0.05
C GLY A 6 -8.25 -2.94 -0.64
N ASP A 7 -7.37 -2.32 -1.42
CA ASP A 7 -6.21 -3.01 -1.99
C ASP A 7 -5.13 -3.31 -0.93
N LEU A 8 -4.98 -2.48 0.10
CA LEU A 8 -4.12 -2.76 1.26
C LEU A 8 -4.67 -3.93 2.10
N GLU A 9 -5.97 -3.96 2.34
CA GLU A 9 -6.64 -5.07 3.03
C GLU A 9 -6.54 -6.37 2.22
N LEU A 10 -6.70 -6.29 0.90
CA LEU A 10 -6.51 -7.42 -0.01
C LEU A 10 -5.06 -7.93 0.01
N ALA A 11 -4.07 -7.04 -0.04
CA ALA A 11 -2.65 -7.41 0.04
C ALA A 11 -2.35 -8.16 1.34
N ARG A 12 -2.89 -7.67 2.46
CA ARG A 12 -2.78 -8.35 3.76
C ARG A 12 -3.40 -9.74 3.75
N GLN A 13 -4.64 -9.86 3.27
CA GLN A 13 -5.34 -11.15 3.19
C GLN A 13 -4.58 -12.14 2.31
N ARG A 14 -4.05 -11.69 1.16
CA ARG A 14 -3.23 -12.53 0.28
C ARG A 14 -1.92 -12.97 0.93
N ALA A 15 -1.28 -12.11 1.72
CA ALA A 15 -0.05 -12.48 2.43
C ALA A 15 -0.28 -13.64 3.40
N ILE A 16 -1.39 -13.60 4.13
CA ILE A 16 -1.80 -14.66 5.05
C ILE A 16 -2.18 -15.92 4.27
N ALA A 17 -3.07 -15.79 3.28
CA ALA A 17 -3.63 -16.93 2.57
C ALA A 17 -2.60 -17.68 1.71
N ARG A 18 -1.60 -16.99 1.17
CA ARG A 18 -0.60 -17.56 0.26
C ARG A 18 0.75 -17.82 0.94
N ASN A 19 0.88 -17.54 2.24
CA ASN A 19 2.11 -17.71 3.01
C ASN A 19 3.35 -17.10 2.31
N LYS A 20 3.18 -15.90 1.76
CA LYS A 20 4.21 -15.12 1.07
C LYS A 20 4.10 -13.66 1.50
N ARG A 21 5.19 -12.89 1.42
CA ARG A 21 5.09 -11.45 1.65
C ARG A 21 4.42 -10.78 0.47
N PHE A 22 3.59 -9.80 0.78
CA PHE A 22 2.95 -8.94 -0.21
C PHE A 22 3.23 -7.49 0.13
N ARG A 23 3.33 -6.64 -0.90
CA ARG A 23 3.44 -5.21 -0.69
C ARG A 23 2.52 -4.45 -1.63
N VAL A 24 2.15 -3.24 -1.21
CA VAL A 24 1.59 -2.25 -2.14
C VAL A 24 2.71 -1.28 -2.48
N ASN A 25 3.18 -1.35 -3.72
CA ASN A 25 4.26 -0.52 -4.23
C ASN A 25 3.66 0.78 -4.76
N PHE A 26 3.70 1.85 -3.95
CA PHE A 26 3.28 3.17 -4.36
C PHE A 26 4.38 3.85 -5.16
N ASN A 27 4.01 4.43 -6.30
CA ASN A 27 4.89 5.22 -7.15
C ASN A 27 4.32 6.65 -7.23
N ALA A 28 4.88 7.54 -6.40
CA ALA A 28 4.44 8.93 -6.33
C ALA A 28 4.69 9.68 -7.63
N SER A 29 5.82 9.44 -8.30
CA SER A 29 6.17 10.08 -9.57
C SER A 29 5.21 9.71 -10.70
N ALA A 30 4.73 8.46 -10.71
CA ALA A 30 3.79 7.98 -11.71
C ALA A 30 2.31 8.15 -11.30
N GLY A 31 2.03 8.67 -10.09
CA GLY A 31 0.67 8.79 -9.57
C GLY A 31 -0.10 7.46 -9.59
N SER A 32 0.56 6.37 -9.22
CA SER A 32 0.01 5.02 -9.33
C SER A 32 0.53 4.10 -8.23
N TYR A 33 -0.06 2.91 -8.12
CA TYR A 33 0.43 1.86 -7.23
C TYR A 33 0.11 0.47 -7.81
N VAL A 34 0.84 -0.52 -7.35
CA VAL A 34 0.63 -1.92 -7.76
C VAL A 34 0.77 -2.85 -6.56
N LEU A 35 -0.06 -3.88 -6.51
CA LEU A 35 0.03 -4.95 -5.53
C LEU A 35 1.06 -5.95 -6.04
N GLU A 36 2.05 -6.27 -5.22
CA GLU A 36 3.16 -7.13 -5.59
C GLU A 36 3.33 -8.25 -4.56
N ARG A 37 3.81 -9.40 -5.04
CA ARG A 37 4.12 -10.59 -4.26
C ARG A 37 5.62 -10.83 -4.26
N GLU A 38 6.16 -11.26 -3.13
CA GLU A 38 7.56 -11.71 -3.05
C GLU A 38 7.73 -13.06 -3.77
N GLU A 39 8.63 -13.10 -4.75
CA GLU A 39 8.98 -14.31 -5.51
C GLU A 39 10.26 -14.94 -4.94
N ALA A 40 11.27 -14.11 -4.69
CA ALA A 40 12.53 -14.46 -4.02
C ALA A 40 12.80 -13.43 -2.91
N PRO A 41 13.72 -13.68 -1.96
CA PRO A 41 13.98 -12.75 -0.86
C PRO A 41 14.19 -11.31 -1.34
N SER A 42 13.34 -10.39 -0.89
CA SER A 42 13.34 -8.97 -1.29
C SER A 42 13.09 -8.68 -2.77
N SER A 43 12.71 -9.68 -3.57
CA SER A 43 12.33 -9.55 -4.99
C SER A 43 10.82 -9.68 -5.13
N PHE A 44 10.19 -8.62 -5.60
CA PHE A 44 8.74 -8.51 -5.70
C PHE A 44 8.30 -8.40 -7.16
N VAL A 45 7.26 -9.13 -7.51
CA VAL A 45 6.65 -9.15 -8.84
C VAL A 45 5.18 -8.71 -8.76
N ALA A 46 4.67 -8.08 -9.81
CA ALA A 46 3.28 -7.65 -9.85
C ALA A 46 2.30 -8.84 -9.69
N ASP A 47 1.34 -8.70 -8.79
CA ASP A 47 0.23 -9.64 -8.55
C ASP A 47 -1.11 -8.94 -8.86
N GLY A 48 -1.15 -8.27 -10.01
CA GLY A 48 -2.29 -7.50 -10.50
C GLY A 48 -1.88 -6.39 -11.46
N ALA A 49 -2.86 -5.64 -11.94
CA ALA A 49 -2.64 -4.48 -12.78
C ALA A 49 -2.24 -3.24 -11.96
N THR A 50 -1.41 -2.38 -12.56
CA THR A 50 -1.11 -1.05 -12.00
C THR A 50 -2.39 -0.22 -11.89
N GLN A 51 -2.65 0.29 -10.70
CA GLN A 51 -3.78 1.15 -10.39
C GLN A 51 -3.35 2.61 -10.48
N LYS A 52 -4.08 3.41 -11.26
CA LYS A 52 -3.88 4.86 -11.30
C LYS A 52 -4.62 5.53 -10.14
N LEU A 53 -4.01 6.58 -9.58
CA LEU A 53 -4.73 7.44 -8.65
C LEU A 53 -5.85 8.19 -9.38
N PRO A 54 -6.92 8.57 -8.66
CA PRO A 54 -7.93 9.46 -9.21
C PRO A 54 -7.32 10.76 -9.74
N HIS A 55 -7.94 11.34 -10.76
CA HIS A 55 -7.50 12.62 -11.30
C HIS A 55 -7.44 13.69 -10.20
N GLY A 56 -6.36 14.48 -10.16
CA GLY A 56 -6.12 15.49 -9.13
C GLY A 56 -5.65 14.97 -7.77
N ALA A 57 -5.47 13.64 -7.61
CA ALA A 57 -4.84 13.05 -6.43
C ALA A 57 -3.34 12.86 -6.63
N VAL A 58 -2.55 13.23 -5.63
CA VAL A 58 -1.09 13.14 -5.60
C VAL A 58 -0.67 12.39 -4.34
N LEU A 59 0.23 11.41 -4.49
CA LEU A 59 0.86 10.75 -3.35
C LEU A 59 1.94 11.66 -2.76
N GLY A 60 1.94 11.81 -1.44
CA GLY A 60 3.09 12.33 -0.72
C GLY A 60 4.15 11.24 -0.49
N THR A 61 5.17 11.59 0.28
CA THR A 61 6.22 10.63 0.67
C THR A 61 5.63 9.50 1.51
N VAL A 62 5.78 8.27 1.04
CA VAL A 62 5.43 7.09 1.83
C VAL A 62 6.54 6.80 2.82
N ASN A 63 6.23 6.81 4.11
CA ASN A 63 7.21 6.71 5.19
C ASN A 63 6.88 5.54 6.13
N PRO A 64 7.84 4.66 6.49
CA PRO A 64 9.26 4.65 6.09
C PRO A 64 9.52 4.12 4.68
N GLY A 65 8.49 3.61 4.02
CA GLY A 65 8.54 3.06 2.67
C GLY A 65 7.27 2.29 2.38
N ASN A 66 7.22 1.64 1.22
CA ASN A 66 6.02 0.89 0.81
C ASN A 66 5.66 -0.20 1.84
N PRO A 67 4.37 -0.33 2.21
CA PRO A 67 3.95 -1.29 3.23
C PRO A 67 4.16 -2.71 2.71
N ILE A 68 4.90 -3.51 3.48
CA ILE A 68 5.13 -4.94 3.23
C ILE A 68 4.46 -5.73 4.34
N PHE A 69 3.44 -6.51 3.97
CA PHE A 69 2.78 -7.46 4.85
C PHE A 69 3.57 -8.77 4.88
N ASP A 70 3.94 -9.22 6.07
CA ASP A 70 4.50 -10.54 6.29
C ASP A 70 3.43 -11.64 6.18
N THR A 71 3.83 -12.90 6.33
CA THR A 71 2.92 -14.05 6.22
C THR A 71 1.86 -14.11 7.32
N ARG A 72 1.97 -13.27 8.37
CA ARG A 72 0.97 -13.09 9.42
C ARG A 72 0.08 -11.86 9.16
N GLY A 73 0.32 -11.15 8.06
CA GLY A 73 -0.36 -9.90 7.71
C GLY A 73 0.08 -8.72 8.56
N MET A 74 1.29 -8.75 9.12
CA MET A 74 1.88 -7.69 9.94
C MET A 74 2.94 -6.90 9.16
N LEU A 75 3.23 -5.68 9.63
CA LEU A 75 4.31 -4.83 9.10
C LEU A 75 5.47 -4.74 10.08
N ALA A 76 6.67 -4.51 9.58
CA ALA A 76 7.85 -4.25 10.41
C ALA A 76 7.78 -2.90 11.14
N ALA A 77 7.10 -1.91 10.56
CA ALA A 77 6.89 -0.58 11.13
C ALA A 77 5.56 0.01 10.64
N ASN A 78 5.01 0.97 11.38
CA ASN A 78 3.86 1.74 10.92
C ASN A 78 4.22 2.45 9.60
N THR A 79 3.34 2.38 8.62
CA THR A 79 3.52 3.03 7.32
C THR A 79 2.44 4.08 7.11
N ASN A 80 2.85 5.28 6.69
CA ASN A 80 1.97 6.38 6.35
C ASN A 80 2.04 6.66 4.85
N VAL A 81 0.87 6.76 4.22
CA VAL A 81 0.70 7.06 2.80
C VAL A 81 -0.13 8.35 2.70
N PRO A 82 0.50 9.53 2.61
CA PRO A 82 -0.22 10.78 2.40
C PRO A 82 -0.80 10.81 0.98
N VAL A 83 -2.05 11.23 0.86
CA VAL A 83 -2.75 11.43 -0.42
C VAL A 83 -3.37 12.82 -0.39
N THR A 84 -2.85 13.71 -1.22
CA THR A 84 -3.36 15.07 -1.40
C THR A 84 -4.30 15.11 -2.58
N VAL A 85 -5.48 15.69 -2.41
CA VAL A 85 -6.42 15.95 -3.51
C VAL A 85 -6.60 17.46 -3.63
N THR A 86 -6.33 18.01 -4.82
CA THR A 86 -6.48 19.45 -5.08
C THR A 86 -7.89 19.90 -4.73
N GLY A 87 -8.01 20.93 -3.88
CA GLY A 87 -9.30 21.46 -3.40
C GLY A 87 -9.96 20.69 -2.25
N ALA A 88 -9.47 19.50 -1.88
CA ALA A 88 -10.00 18.70 -0.75
C ALA A 88 -8.99 18.44 0.37
N GLY A 89 -7.73 18.83 0.19
CA GLY A 89 -6.67 18.72 1.19
C GLY A 89 -5.97 17.36 1.21
N THR A 90 -5.17 17.12 2.25
CA THR A 90 -4.40 15.90 2.43
C THR A 90 -5.07 14.98 3.44
N LYS A 91 -5.19 13.69 3.10
CA LYS A 91 -5.50 12.64 4.07
C LYS A 91 -4.38 11.62 4.10
N THR A 92 -4.16 10.99 5.23
CA THR A 92 -3.10 10.01 5.43
C THR A 92 -3.70 8.63 5.65
N VAL A 93 -3.36 7.68 4.78
CA VAL A 93 -3.65 6.28 5.03
C VAL A 93 -2.54 5.74 5.92
N THR A 94 -2.87 5.32 7.13
CA THR A 94 -1.93 4.72 8.08
C THR A 94 -2.16 3.22 8.14
N ILE A 95 -1.08 2.45 8.04
CA ILE A 95 -1.07 1.01 8.28
C ILE A 95 -0.21 0.77 9.52
N ASN A 96 -0.79 0.25 10.60
CA ASN A 96 -0.03 -0.04 11.80
C ASN A 96 0.72 -1.38 11.70
N VAL A 97 1.59 -1.68 12.66
CA VAL A 97 2.35 -2.96 12.73
C VAL A 97 1.46 -4.20 12.72
N LEU A 98 0.21 -4.10 13.19
CA LEU A 98 -0.76 -5.20 13.15
C LEU A 98 -1.45 -5.34 11.78
N GLY A 99 -1.03 -4.56 10.77
CA GLY A 99 -1.60 -4.54 9.43
C GLY A 99 -2.97 -3.88 9.34
N ARG A 100 -3.40 -3.12 10.36
CA ARG A 100 -4.69 -2.41 10.33
C ARG A 100 -4.53 -1.12 9.55
N THR A 101 -5.41 -0.92 8.58
CA THR A 101 -5.48 0.30 7.75
C THR A 101 -6.50 1.28 8.34
N THR A 102 -6.13 2.55 8.45
CA THR A 102 -7.01 3.65 8.88
C THR A 102 -6.77 4.88 8.00
N ILE A 103 -7.80 5.71 7.80
CA ILE A 103 -7.68 7.02 7.14
C ILE A 103 -7.74 8.09 8.22
N ASN A 104 -6.72 8.94 8.26
CA ASN A 104 -6.62 10.11 9.15
C ASN A 104 -6.63 11.40 8.33
#